data_AF-A0A6N7WB13-F1
#
_entry.id   AF-A0A6N7WB13-F1
#
_cell.length_a   1.000
_cell.length_b   1.000
_cell.length_c   1.000
_cell.angle_alpha   90.00
_cell.angle_beta   90.00
_cell.angle_gamma   90.00
#
_symmetry.space_group_name_H-M   'P 1'
#
loop_
_entity.id
_entity.type
_entity.pdbx_description
1 polymer ?
#
loop_
_entity_poly.entity_id
_entity_poly.type
_entity_poly.pdbx_seq_one_letter_code
_entity_poly.pdbx_strand_id
1 'polypeptide(L)'
;MIFLKRRLKNSIRSRSGFTLVELIMVLVILAILAAFAIPAMLGFVEDAKGKAAIAEAREVYVAAQAVATEYYSNNNSRIEIPEKIAEYLASDFGMSKDELWFKTDSFDDGERHDLASDNNAAKTNRIYVMLGKKGTEDEGKVREIQYLDKTGKYIVIISAGGSAEITKIEKN
;
A
#
# COMPACT_ATOMS: atom_id res chain seq x y z
N MET A 1 14.67 63.68 46.32
CA MET A 1 14.11 62.48 45.65
C MET A 1 14.79 62.30 44.29
N ILE A 2 16.07 61.89 44.36
CA ILE A 2 16.85 61.35 43.23
C ILE A 2 16.49 59.86 43.17
N PHE A 3 16.52 59.23 41.99
CA PHE A 3 16.67 57.78 41.73
C PHE A 3 15.64 57.02 40.86
N LEU A 4 14.64 57.64 40.22
CA LEU A 4 13.74 56.84 39.35
C LEU A 4 13.52 57.34 37.91
N LYS A 5 14.47 58.08 37.33
CA LYS A 5 14.34 58.49 35.91
C LYS A 5 15.55 58.16 35.05
N ARG A 6 16.10 56.95 35.21
CA ARG A 6 17.26 56.50 34.42
C ARG A 6 17.24 55.01 34.09
N ARG A 7 16.16 54.50 33.46
CA ARG A 7 16.18 53.18 32.78
C ARG A 7 15.21 53.06 31.59
N LEU A 8 15.12 54.10 30.76
CA LEU A 8 14.67 53.94 29.37
C LEU A 8 15.83 54.35 28.45
N LYS A 9 16.99 53.74 28.66
CA LYS A 9 18.11 53.82 27.72
C LYS A 9 17.71 52.93 26.55
N ASN A 10 17.32 53.56 25.44
CA ASN A 10 17.10 52.96 24.13
C ASN A 10 18.05 51.79 23.89
N SER A 11 17.56 50.56 24.07
CA SER A 11 18.14 49.39 23.44
C SER A 11 17.35 49.11 22.17
N ILE A 12 17.44 50.02 21.19
CA ILE A 12 17.35 49.59 19.80
C ILE A 12 18.64 48.84 19.55
N ARG A 13 18.68 47.63 20.10
CA ARG A 13 19.78 46.67 19.99
C ARG A 13 19.85 46.32 18.52
N SER A 14 21.02 46.54 17.92
CA SER A 14 21.43 46.14 16.57
C SER A 14 20.50 45.10 15.94
N ARG A 15 19.56 45.55 15.11
CA ARG A 15 18.87 44.64 14.18
C ARG A 15 19.87 44.33 13.07
N SER A 16 20.75 43.36 13.31
CA SER A 16 21.46 42.67 12.23
C SER A 16 20.42 41.88 11.45
N GLY A 17 19.80 42.54 10.48
CA GLY A 17 18.91 41.89 9.52
C GLY A 17 19.76 41.02 8.60
N PHE A 18 19.28 39.80 8.34
CA PHE A 18 19.83 38.92 7.31
C PHE A 18 19.86 39.68 5.99
N THR A 19 20.97 39.58 5.25
CA THR A 19 21.07 40.27 3.97
C THR A 19 20.22 39.55 2.92
N LEU A 20 19.59 40.29 2.00
CA LEU A 20 18.90 39.67 0.86
C LEU A 20 19.86 38.78 0.06
N VAL A 21 21.13 39.17 0.00
CA VAL A 21 22.20 38.44 -0.70
C VAL A 21 22.46 37.07 -0.07
N GLU A 22 22.50 36.97 1.27
CA GLU A 22 22.62 35.67 1.96
C GLU A 22 21.44 34.74 1.63
N LEU A 23 20.22 35.27 1.56
CA LEU A 23 19.05 34.44 1.29
C LEU A 23 19.03 33.94 -0.16
N ILE A 24 19.38 34.78 -1.13
CA ILE A 24 19.41 34.37 -2.55
C ILE A 24 20.51 33.33 -2.81
N MET A 25 21.69 33.45 -2.18
CA MET A 25 22.78 32.50 -2.37
C MET A 25 22.36 31.10 -1.90
N VAL A 26 21.70 31.02 -0.75
CA VAL A 26 21.18 29.76 -0.20
C VAL A 26 20.15 29.14 -1.14
N LEU A 27 19.19 29.92 -1.65
CA LEU A 27 18.18 29.43 -2.59
C LEU A 27 18.79 28.93 -3.90
N VAL A 28 19.83 29.60 -4.41
CA VAL A 28 20.55 29.17 -5.62
C VAL A 28 21.24 27.81 -5.40
N ILE A 29 21.92 27.64 -4.27
CA ILE A 29 22.58 26.37 -3.95
C ILE A 29 21.54 25.25 -3.77
N LEU A 30 20.44 25.51 -3.05
CA LEU A 30 19.34 24.56 -2.88
C LEU A 30 18.70 24.19 -4.22
N ALA A 31 18.55 25.13 -5.14
CA ALA A 31 18.01 24.86 -6.47
C ALA A 31 18.91 23.92 -7.29
N ILE A 32 20.23 24.13 -7.26
CA ILE A 32 21.19 23.26 -7.95
C ILE A 32 21.20 21.85 -7.34
N LEU A 33 21.20 21.75 -6.01
CA LEU A 33 21.13 20.45 -5.32
C LEU A 33 19.83 19.71 -5.63
N ALA A 34 18.70 20.42 -5.57
CA ALA A 34 17.39 19.85 -5.87
C ALA A 34 17.29 19.33 -7.31
N ALA A 35 17.91 20.01 -8.27
CA ALA A 35 17.88 19.61 -9.69
C ALA A 35 18.46 18.20 -9.93
N PHE A 36 19.50 17.80 -9.19
CA PHE A 36 20.08 16.45 -9.29
C PHE A 36 19.46 15.45 -8.31
N ALA A 37 19.10 15.90 -7.11
CA ALA A 37 18.57 15.01 -6.08
C ALA A 37 17.14 14.52 -6.39
N ILE A 38 16.28 15.37 -6.94
CA ILE A 38 14.87 15.02 -7.19
C ILE A 38 14.74 13.85 -8.18
N PRO A 39 15.38 13.86 -9.37
CA PRO A 39 15.27 12.74 -10.32
C PRO A 39 15.73 11.41 -9.73
N ALA A 40 16.82 11.40 -8.96
CA ALA A 40 17.33 10.20 -8.31
C ALA A 40 16.34 9.65 -7.26
N MET A 41 15.67 10.53 -6.51
CA MET A 41 14.66 10.12 -5.53
C MET A 41 13.40 9.53 -6.18
N LEU A 42 13.01 9.97 -7.37
CA LEU A 42 11.82 9.44 -8.05
C LEU A 42 11.92 7.93 -8.35
N GLY A 43 13.11 7.44 -8.73
CA GLY A 43 13.34 6.00 -8.93
C GLY A 43 13.18 5.19 -7.66
N PHE A 44 13.80 5.65 -6.55
CA PHE A 44 13.67 4.97 -5.26
C PHE A 44 12.24 4.96 -4.72
N VAL A 45 11.47 6.03 -4.96
CA VAL A 45 10.06 6.09 -4.56
C VAL A 45 9.22 5.09 -5.36
N GLU A 46 9.48 4.91 -6.65
CA GLU A 46 8.79 3.92 -7.48
C GLU A 46 9.10 2.49 -7.02
N ASP A 47 10.37 2.18 -6.75
CA ASP A 47 10.78 0.86 -6.24
C ASP A 47 10.19 0.59 -4.85
N ALA A 48 10.17 1.59 -3.97
CA ALA A 48 9.56 1.49 -2.65
C ALA A 48 8.06 1.20 -2.73
N LYS A 49 7.35 1.84 -3.67
CA LYS A 49 5.93 1.56 -3.93
C LYS A 49 5.71 0.13 -4.41
N GLY A 50 6.54 -0.36 -5.34
CA GLY A 50 6.45 -1.75 -5.80
C GLY A 50 6.68 -2.75 -4.67
N LYS A 51 7.69 -2.50 -3.81
CA LYS A 51 7.95 -3.34 -2.63
C LYS A 51 6.83 -3.28 -1.60
N ALA A 52 6.24 -2.12 -1.39
CA ALA A 52 5.09 -1.96 -0.50
C ALA A 52 3.88 -2.78 -1.00
N ALA A 53 3.59 -2.73 -2.31
CA ALA A 53 2.53 -3.55 -2.90
C ALA A 53 2.78 -5.06 -2.72
N ILE A 54 4.04 -5.51 -2.82
CA ILE A 54 4.41 -6.91 -2.56
C ILE A 54 4.20 -7.29 -1.08
N ALA A 55 4.55 -6.39 -0.16
CA ALA A 55 4.35 -6.62 1.27
C ALA A 55 2.85 -6.73 1.60
N GLU A 56 2.03 -5.80 1.10
CA GLU A 56 0.57 -5.84 1.23
C GLU A 56 0.01 -7.15 0.64
N ALA A 57 0.43 -7.56 -0.56
CA ALA A 57 -0.01 -8.83 -1.14
C ALA A 57 0.37 -10.03 -0.24
N ARG A 58 1.52 -10.03 0.43
CA ARG A 58 1.89 -11.10 1.36
C ARG A 58 0.97 -11.17 2.57
N GLU A 59 0.53 -10.04 3.09
CA GLU A 59 -0.46 -9.99 4.17
C GLU A 59 -1.79 -10.62 3.71
N VAL A 60 -2.24 -10.29 2.49
CA VAL A 60 -3.39 -10.94 1.86
C VAL A 60 -3.20 -12.44 1.76
N TYR A 61 -2.04 -12.91 1.32
CA TYR A 61 -1.76 -14.34 1.19
C TYR A 61 -1.84 -15.07 2.54
N VAL A 62 -1.27 -14.49 3.60
CA VAL A 62 -1.30 -15.06 4.95
C VAL A 62 -2.73 -15.10 5.49
N ALA A 63 -3.48 -14.00 5.34
CA ALA A 63 -4.89 -13.94 5.74
C ALA A 63 -5.72 -14.98 4.99
N ALA A 64 -5.57 -15.06 3.67
CA ALA A 64 -6.24 -16.04 2.82
C ALA A 64 -5.91 -17.49 3.22
N GLN A 65 -4.64 -17.78 3.52
CA GLN A 65 -4.22 -19.12 3.93
C GLN A 65 -4.79 -19.52 5.29
N ALA A 66 -4.90 -18.57 6.23
CA ALA A 66 -5.55 -18.81 7.52
C ALA A 66 -7.04 -19.14 7.33
N VAL A 67 -7.75 -18.34 6.52
CA VAL A 67 -9.17 -18.56 6.22
C VAL A 67 -9.40 -19.85 5.45
N ALA A 68 -8.55 -20.18 4.48
CA ALA A 68 -8.60 -21.44 3.75
C ALA A 68 -8.53 -22.63 4.72
N THR A 69 -7.54 -22.63 5.61
CA THR A 69 -7.37 -23.71 6.60
C THR A 69 -8.62 -23.87 7.47
N GLU A 70 -9.21 -22.76 7.93
CA GLU A 70 -10.45 -22.78 8.71
C GLU A 70 -11.65 -23.28 7.90
N TYR A 71 -11.79 -22.82 6.65
CA TYR A 71 -12.88 -23.17 5.76
C TYR A 71 -12.93 -24.67 5.45
N TYR A 72 -11.80 -25.29 5.12
CA TYR A 72 -11.78 -26.74 4.84
C TYR A 72 -11.80 -27.60 6.11
N SER A 73 -11.38 -27.06 7.27
CA SER A 73 -11.50 -27.77 8.56
C SER A 73 -12.94 -27.81 9.07
N ASN A 74 -13.71 -26.74 8.82
CA ASN A 74 -15.10 -26.63 9.22
C ASN A 74 -16.00 -27.06 8.06
N ASN A 75 -16.55 -28.28 8.09
CA ASN A 75 -17.54 -28.79 7.12
C ASN A 75 -18.87 -27.97 7.06
N ASN A 76 -18.92 -26.78 7.67
CA ASN A 76 -20.10 -25.97 7.84
C ASN A 76 -20.11 -24.85 6.79
N SER A 77 -21.02 -24.99 5.83
CA SER A 77 -21.12 -24.29 4.55
C SER A 77 -21.54 -22.82 4.62
N ARG A 78 -21.23 -22.10 5.72
CA ARG A 78 -21.76 -20.75 6.01
C ARG A 78 -20.69 -19.67 6.16
N ILE A 79 -19.42 -19.99 5.93
CA ILE A 79 -18.34 -18.99 6.00
C ILE A 79 -18.21 -18.35 4.61
N GLU A 80 -18.52 -17.06 4.54
CA GLU A 80 -18.16 -16.23 3.38
C GLU A 80 -16.65 -15.94 3.47
N ILE A 81 -15.86 -16.73 2.73
CA ILE A 81 -14.39 -16.64 2.72
C ILE A 81 -13.89 -15.20 2.52
N PRO A 82 -14.43 -14.41 1.55
CA PRO A 82 -13.94 -13.06 1.36
C PRO A 82 -14.20 -12.13 2.57
N GLU A 83 -15.23 -12.39 3.39
CA GLU A 83 -15.60 -11.55 4.54
C GLU A 83 -14.58 -11.74 5.66
N LYS A 84 -14.17 -12.99 5.86
CA LYS A 84 -13.14 -13.35 6.83
C LYS A 84 -11.77 -12.83 6.43
N ILE A 85 -11.44 -12.88 5.14
CA ILE A 85 -10.21 -12.28 4.62
C ILE A 85 -10.24 -10.76 4.88
N ALA A 86 -11.35 -10.09 4.57
CA ALA A 86 -11.52 -8.67 4.84
C ALA A 86 -11.41 -8.33 6.33
N GLU A 87 -11.93 -9.17 7.23
CA GLU A 87 -11.81 -9.01 8.68
C GLU A 87 -10.34 -9.01 9.14
N TYR A 88 -9.52 -9.92 8.62
CA TYR A 88 -8.09 -9.99 8.94
C TYR A 88 -7.29 -8.83 8.35
N LEU A 89 -7.69 -8.32 7.18
CA LEU A 89 -6.97 -7.25 6.49
C LEU A 89 -7.38 -5.83 6.93
N ALA A 90 -8.54 -5.68 7.56
CA ALA A 90 -9.06 -4.36 7.95
C ALA A 90 -8.12 -3.59 8.90
N SER A 91 -7.37 -4.28 9.76
CA SER A 91 -6.38 -3.64 10.64
C SER A 91 -5.18 -3.08 9.89
N ASP A 92 -4.79 -3.72 8.79
CA ASP A 92 -3.49 -3.52 8.16
C ASP A 92 -3.58 -2.62 6.92
N PHE A 93 -4.73 -2.65 6.22
CA PHE A 93 -4.89 -1.94 4.95
C PHE A 93 -5.44 -0.52 5.07
N GLY A 94 -5.86 -0.09 6.25
CA GLY A 94 -6.48 1.23 6.47
C GLY A 94 -7.79 1.40 5.70
N MET A 95 -8.44 0.28 5.38
CA MET A 95 -9.71 0.22 4.68
C MET A 95 -10.74 -0.43 5.61
N SER A 96 -12.00 0.00 5.55
CA SER A 96 -13.05 -0.65 6.32
C SER A 96 -13.24 -2.11 5.86
N LYS A 97 -13.67 -2.97 6.79
CA LYS A 97 -14.05 -4.36 6.48
C LYS A 97 -15.07 -4.41 5.33
N ASP A 98 -16.06 -3.53 5.36
CA ASP A 98 -17.13 -3.50 4.35
C ASP A 98 -16.57 -3.20 2.96
N GLU A 99 -15.66 -2.22 2.85
CA GLU A 99 -15.04 -1.90 1.57
C GLU A 99 -14.11 -3.03 1.10
N LEU A 100 -13.35 -3.69 1.99
CA LEU A 100 -12.51 -4.83 1.62
C LEU A 100 -13.34 -6.03 1.17
N TRP A 101 -14.46 -6.29 1.84
CA TRP A 101 -15.40 -7.36 1.50
C TRP A 101 -15.90 -7.23 0.06
N PHE A 102 -16.41 -6.06 -0.33
CA PHE A 102 -16.87 -5.80 -1.70
C PHE A 102 -15.75 -5.75 -2.74
N LYS A 103 -14.50 -5.87 -2.29
CA LYS A 103 -13.31 -5.82 -3.13
C LYS A 103 -12.53 -7.13 -3.14
N THR A 104 -13.01 -8.15 -2.42
CA THR A 104 -12.34 -9.43 -2.30
C THR A 104 -13.25 -10.49 -2.90
N ASP A 105 -12.74 -11.28 -3.85
CA ASP A 105 -13.40 -12.50 -4.28
C ASP A 105 -12.48 -13.71 -4.04
N SER A 106 -13.11 -14.85 -3.83
CA SER A 106 -12.45 -16.14 -3.65
C SER A 106 -13.05 -17.20 -4.57
N PHE A 107 -12.21 -17.95 -5.27
CA PHE A 107 -12.63 -18.97 -6.23
C PHE A 107 -12.06 -20.35 -5.88
N ASP A 108 -12.90 -21.37 -6.03
CA ASP A 108 -12.58 -22.80 -5.84
C ASP A 108 -12.89 -23.63 -7.10
N ASP A 109 -12.76 -23.01 -8.28
CA ASP A 109 -13.13 -23.61 -9.58
C ASP A 109 -11.93 -24.20 -10.35
N GLY A 110 -10.70 -23.81 -9.96
CA GLY A 110 -9.48 -24.21 -10.64
C GLY A 110 -9.19 -23.44 -11.92
N GLU A 111 -10.03 -22.45 -12.28
CA GLU A 111 -9.82 -21.56 -13.42
C GLU A 111 -9.16 -20.25 -12.96
N ARG A 112 -8.23 -19.74 -13.77
CA ARG A 112 -7.50 -18.51 -13.45
C ARG A 112 -8.34 -17.28 -13.79
N HIS A 113 -8.94 -16.68 -12.77
CA HIS A 113 -9.51 -15.33 -12.87
C HIS A 113 -8.38 -14.30 -12.82
N ASP A 114 -8.38 -13.35 -13.74
CA ASP A 114 -7.28 -12.38 -13.90
C ASP A 114 -7.80 -10.96 -13.68
N LEU A 115 -7.33 -10.30 -12.61
CA LEU A 115 -7.63 -8.88 -12.33
C LEU A 115 -7.25 -7.97 -13.51
N ALA A 116 -6.28 -8.37 -14.34
CA ALA A 116 -5.87 -7.62 -15.51
C ALA A 116 -6.83 -7.79 -16.70
N SER A 117 -7.30 -9.00 -16.98
CA SER A 117 -8.04 -9.37 -18.21
C SER A 117 -9.57 -9.27 -18.08
N ASP A 118 -10.13 -9.28 -16.87
CA ASP A 118 -11.58 -9.32 -16.69
C ASP A 118 -12.24 -7.96 -17.01
N ASN A 119 -12.78 -7.83 -18.22
CA ASN A 119 -13.26 -6.57 -18.80
C ASN A 119 -14.69 -6.17 -18.37
N ASN A 120 -15.26 -6.84 -17.37
CA ASN A 120 -16.55 -6.43 -16.84
C ASN A 120 -16.43 -5.16 -16.00
N ALA A 121 -17.44 -4.29 -16.07
CA ALA A 121 -17.57 -3.05 -15.30
C ALA A 121 -17.61 -3.24 -13.76
N ALA A 122 -17.36 -4.47 -13.29
CA ALA A 122 -17.28 -4.91 -11.90
C ALA A 122 -15.83 -4.97 -11.35
N LYS A 123 -14.85 -4.27 -11.96
CA LYS A 123 -13.52 -4.02 -11.35
C LYS A 123 -13.57 -3.10 -10.12
N THR A 124 -14.49 -3.35 -9.18
CA THR A 124 -14.35 -2.88 -7.79
C THR A 124 -13.30 -3.71 -7.05
N ASN A 125 -13.12 -4.98 -7.46
CA ASN A 125 -12.26 -5.94 -6.79
C ASN A 125 -10.79 -5.56 -6.84
N ARG A 126 -10.15 -5.68 -5.68
CA ARG A 126 -8.74 -5.42 -5.46
C ARG A 126 -8.00 -6.65 -5.00
N ILE A 127 -8.71 -7.69 -4.56
CA ILE A 127 -8.13 -8.92 -4.06
C ILE A 127 -8.86 -10.09 -4.72
N TYR A 128 -8.11 -10.95 -5.39
CA TYR A 128 -8.58 -12.27 -5.80
C TYR A 128 -7.76 -13.34 -5.10
N VAL A 129 -8.46 -14.35 -4.57
CA VAL A 129 -7.86 -15.50 -3.92
C VAL A 129 -8.33 -16.76 -4.61
N MET A 130 -7.38 -17.53 -5.14
CA MET A 130 -7.64 -18.87 -5.66
C MET A 130 -7.27 -19.91 -4.61
N LEU A 131 -8.26 -20.71 -4.25
CA LEU A 131 -8.12 -21.81 -3.31
C LEU A 131 -7.92 -23.12 -4.05
N GLY A 132 -7.37 -24.12 -3.36
CA GLY A 132 -7.25 -25.46 -3.86
C GLY A 132 -8.56 -26.22 -3.78
N LYS A 133 -8.94 -26.81 -4.92
CA LYS A 133 -10.18 -27.56 -5.09
C LYS A 133 -10.37 -28.63 -4.03
N LYS A 134 -11.56 -28.68 -3.42
CA LYS A 134 -11.94 -29.75 -2.50
C LYS A 134 -11.73 -31.14 -3.13
N GLY A 135 -11.08 -32.06 -2.41
CA GLY A 135 -10.75 -33.40 -2.90
C GLY A 135 -9.49 -33.48 -3.76
N THR A 136 -8.66 -32.44 -3.80
CA THR A 136 -7.34 -32.45 -4.45
C THR A 136 -6.20 -32.34 -3.42
N GLU A 137 -4.95 -32.60 -3.82
CA GLU A 137 -3.76 -32.45 -2.94
C GLU A 137 -3.53 -31.01 -2.45
N ASP A 138 -4.21 -30.06 -3.08
CA ASP A 138 -4.18 -28.62 -2.76
C ASP A 138 -5.34 -28.20 -1.85
N GLU A 139 -6.21 -29.11 -1.41
CA GLU A 139 -7.31 -28.80 -0.48
C GLU A 139 -6.77 -28.10 0.78
N GLY A 140 -7.40 -26.99 1.17
CA GLY A 140 -6.93 -26.19 2.31
C GLY A 140 -5.79 -25.22 2.01
N LYS A 141 -5.29 -25.16 0.77
CA LYS A 141 -4.17 -24.29 0.39
C LYS A 141 -4.62 -23.17 -0.54
N VAL A 142 -3.95 -22.03 -0.43
CA VAL A 142 -4.05 -20.94 -1.42
C VAL A 142 -3.13 -21.28 -2.59
N ARG A 143 -3.70 -21.39 -3.80
CA ARG A 143 -2.95 -21.68 -5.03
C ARG A 143 -2.34 -20.42 -5.62
N GLU A 144 -3.09 -19.33 -5.55
CA GLU A 144 -2.65 -18.03 -6.04
C GLU A 144 -3.44 -16.93 -5.36
N ILE A 145 -2.81 -15.77 -5.14
CA ILE A 145 -3.52 -14.53 -4.92
C ILE A 145 -3.14 -13.49 -5.96
N GLN A 146 -4.06 -12.57 -6.23
CA GLN A 146 -3.81 -11.38 -7.00
C GLN A 146 -4.27 -10.17 -6.19
N TYR A 147 -3.38 -9.20 -6.02
CA TYR A 147 -3.63 -7.98 -5.28
C TYR A 147 -3.40 -6.75 -6.15
N LEU A 148 -4.36 -5.85 -6.18
CA LEU A 148 -4.27 -4.53 -6.81
C LEU A 148 -4.04 -3.47 -5.73
N ASP A 149 -2.89 -2.80 -5.82
CA ASP A 149 -2.52 -1.69 -4.95
C ASP A 149 -3.60 -0.58 -4.91
N LYS A 150 -3.62 0.20 -3.83
CA LYS A 150 -4.58 1.30 -3.58
C LYS A 150 -4.59 2.31 -4.71
N THR A 151 -3.46 2.48 -5.39
CA THR A 151 -3.34 3.40 -6.52
C THR A 151 -3.82 2.82 -7.85
N GLY A 152 -4.11 1.51 -7.90
CA GLY A 152 -4.48 0.80 -9.13
C GLY A 152 -3.33 0.69 -10.14
N LYS A 153 -2.08 0.91 -9.70
CA LYS A 153 -0.89 0.96 -10.57
C LYS A 153 -0.11 -0.35 -10.62
N TYR A 154 -0.18 -1.16 -9.58
CA TYR A 154 0.55 -2.42 -9.47
C TYR A 154 -0.42 -3.56 -9.20
N ILE A 155 -0.29 -4.63 -9.98
CA ILE A 155 -0.84 -5.93 -9.67
C ILE A 155 0.30 -6.79 -9.15
N VAL A 156 0.09 -7.40 -7.99
CA VAL A 156 0.99 -8.39 -7.44
C VAL A 156 0.30 -9.74 -7.44
N ILE A 157 0.99 -10.73 -7.99
CA ILE A 157 0.54 -12.12 -8.03
C ILE A 157 1.46 -12.89 -7.09
N ILE A 158 0.89 -13.65 -6.15
CA ILE A 158 1.66 -14.57 -5.32
C ILE A 158 1.17 -15.99 -5.56
N SER A 159 2.05 -16.83 -6.09
CA SER A 159 1.77 -18.23 -6.41
C SER A 159 1.98 -19.14 -5.20
N ALA A 160 1.43 -20.36 -5.28
CA ALA A 160 1.67 -21.43 -4.32
C ALA A 160 3.18 -21.60 -4.08
N GLY A 161 3.62 -21.38 -2.85
CA GLY A 161 5.04 -21.36 -2.47
C GLY A 161 5.62 -19.97 -2.17
N GLY A 162 4.84 -18.90 -2.30
CA GLY A 162 5.20 -17.56 -1.81
C GLY A 162 6.09 -16.76 -2.76
N SER A 163 6.28 -17.22 -4.00
CA SER A 163 6.91 -16.42 -5.06
C SER A 163 5.98 -15.28 -5.44
N ALA A 164 6.49 -14.06 -5.43
CA ALA A 164 5.73 -12.86 -5.76
C ALA A 164 6.20 -12.27 -7.08
N GLU A 165 5.26 -12.04 -7.99
CA GLU A 165 5.47 -11.37 -9.28
C GLU A 165 4.71 -10.05 -9.27
N ILE A 166 5.35 -8.99 -9.73
CA ILE A 166 4.75 -7.66 -9.80
C ILE A 166 4.64 -7.22 -11.25
N THR A 167 3.45 -6.77 -11.64
CA THR A 167 3.17 -6.20 -12.96
C THR A 167 2.65 -4.78 -12.78
N LYS A 168 3.26 -3.84 -13.51
CA LYS A 168 2.82 -2.45 -13.53
C LYS A 168 1.75 -2.29 -14.60
N ILE A 169 0.60 -1.73 -14.22
CA ILE A 169 -0.44 -1.35 -15.17
C ILE A 169 -0.07 0.02 -15.74
N GLU A 170 0.35 0.05 -17.00
CA GLU A 170 0.43 1.30 -17.75
C GLU A 170 -0.99 1.69 -18.18
N LYS A 171 -1.58 2.66 -17.49
CA LYS A 171 -2.77 3.34 -18.03
C LYS A 171 -2.30 4.15 -19.23
N ASN A 172 -2.65 3.66 -20.43
CA ASN A 172 -2.50 4.38 -21.70
C ASN A 172 -3.43 5.61 -21.70
#